data_AF-A0A6V7JMH5-F1
#
_entry.id   AF-A0A6V7JMH5-F1
#
_cell.length_a   1.000
_cell.length_b   1.000
_cell.length_c   1.000
_cell.angle_alpha   90.00
_cell.angle_beta   90.00
_cell.angle_gamma   90.00
#
_symmetry.space_group_name_H-M   'P 1'
#
loop_
_entity.id
_entity.type
_entity.pdbx_description
1 polymer ?
#
loop_
_entity_poly.entity_id
_entity_poly.type
_entity_poly.pdbx_seq_one_letter_code
_entity_poly.pdbx_strand_id
1 'polypeptide(L)'
;MSVRRRTDPAMTQRIWDAIKITINQRSLPSNDRIVRHFARVYNMTEHAAQEELNTAVSDGLVFLKKVQTKSGIDQESYRLPLEPADDDGHDWYCYECHKAGHVVSCRQCFRVFHYDCHVSNDQDDKICEFCEEINADDKHTDTAALNHILSFTCGHLKAKLPQEITNRKIVGDSSTIEVPAGALVGPTWISEGEDAWRPGMLIKKHMDLTIMEEKTKRNEYKCLAEFQADAHNIMHNIIIYHG
;
A
#
# COMPACT_ATOMS: atom_id res chain seq x y z
N MET A 1 12.14 17.17 2.91
CA MET A 1 10.74 16.72 2.95
C MET A 1 10.23 16.72 1.53
N SER A 2 9.63 15.62 1.08
CA SER A 2 9.01 15.53 -0.23
C SER A 2 7.57 15.08 -0.07
N VAL A 3 6.70 15.54 -0.96
CA VAL A 3 5.36 14.97 -1.10
C VAL A 3 5.52 13.75 -1.99
N ARG A 4 5.25 12.56 -1.43
CA ARG A 4 5.32 11.30 -2.18
C ARG A 4 3.99 10.96 -2.82
N ARG A 5 2.91 11.11 -2.05
CA ARG A 5 1.53 11.09 -2.52
C ARG A 5 0.74 12.19 -1.84
N ARG A 6 -0.27 12.70 -2.54
CA ARG A 6 -1.26 13.66 -2.03
C ARG A 6 -2.57 12.97 -1.69
N THR A 7 -2.88 11.90 -2.41
CA THR A 7 -4.13 11.15 -2.29
C THR A 7 -3.99 10.06 -1.25
N ASP A 8 -4.90 10.05 -0.27
CA ASP A 8 -4.93 9.02 0.76
C ASP A 8 -5.30 7.64 0.18
N PRO A 9 -4.77 6.52 0.74
CA PRO A 9 -4.99 5.18 0.21
C PRO A 9 -6.47 4.81 0.02
N ALA A 10 -7.30 5.16 1.01
CA ALA A 10 -8.74 4.90 0.97
C ALA A 10 -9.42 5.69 -0.16
N MET A 11 -8.99 6.94 -0.40
CA MET A 11 -9.53 7.75 -1.49
C MET A 11 -9.09 7.21 -2.86
N THR A 12 -7.83 6.80 -2.99
CA THR A 12 -7.32 6.15 -4.20
C THR A 12 -8.18 4.97 -4.61
N GLN A 13 -8.54 4.10 -3.67
CA GLN A 13 -9.38 2.94 -3.96
C GLN A 13 -10.80 3.33 -4.36
N ARG A 14 -11.41 4.31 -3.70
CA ARG A 14 -12.73 4.84 -4.09
C ARG A 14 -12.73 5.38 -5.51
N ILE A 15 -11.66 6.03 -5.93
CA ILE A 15 -11.48 6.52 -7.30
C ILE A 15 -11.40 5.34 -8.27
N TRP A 16 -10.58 4.32 -7.97
CA TRP A 16 -10.49 3.11 -8.79
C TRP A 16 -11.82 2.38 -8.90
N ASP A 17 -12.56 2.24 -7.81
CA ASP A 17 -13.88 1.62 -7.78
C ASP A 17 -14.88 2.39 -8.66
N ALA A 18 -14.91 3.73 -8.57
CA ALA A 18 -15.79 4.56 -9.40
C ALA A 18 -15.47 4.40 -10.89
N ILE A 19 -14.17 4.32 -11.26
CA ILE A 19 -13.73 4.07 -12.63
C ILE A 19 -14.17 2.68 -13.08
N LYS A 20 -13.91 1.62 -12.28
CA LYS A 20 -14.32 0.24 -12.58
C LYS A 20 -15.84 0.12 -12.76
N ILE A 21 -16.63 0.68 -11.85
CA ILE A 21 -18.09 0.70 -11.92
C ILE A 21 -18.55 1.34 -13.23
N THR A 22 -17.95 2.48 -13.61
CA THR A 22 -18.31 3.19 -14.84
C THR A 22 -17.97 2.37 -16.09
N ILE A 23 -16.81 1.69 -16.11
CA ILE A 23 -16.41 0.78 -17.18
C ILE A 23 -17.39 -0.41 -17.28
N ASN A 24 -17.75 -1.01 -16.15
CA ASN A 24 -18.68 -2.14 -16.09
C ASN A 24 -20.09 -1.76 -16.58
N GLN A 25 -20.50 -0.52 -16.40
CA GLN A 25 -21.72 0.07 -16.98
C GLN A 25 -21.58 0.41 -18.48
N ARG A 26 -20.52 -0.09 -19.14
CA ARG A 26 -20.18 0.13 -20.57
C ARG A 26 -20.13 1.61 -20.93
N SER A 27 -19.60 2.40 -20.00
CA SER A 27 -19.68 3.84 -20.00
C SER A 27 -18.27 4.43 -19.95
N LEU A 28 -18.04 5.56 -20.64
CA LEU A 28 -16.76 6.27 -20.57
C LEU A 28 -16.58 6.88 -19.17
N PRO A 29 -15.48 6.60 -18.46
CA PRO A 29 -15.13 7.26 -17.20
C PRO A 29 -14.69 8.71 -17.45
N SER A 30 -15.64 9.60 -17.74
CA SER A 30 -15.37 11.04 -17.90
C SER A 30 -15.34 11.74 -16.55
N ASN A 31 -14.73 12.93 -16.52
CA ASN A 31 -14.64 13.74 -15.30
C ASN A 31 -16.00 13.94 -14.61
N ASP A 32 -16.96 14.46 -15.35
CA ASP A 32 -18.32 14.73 -14.88
C ASP A 32 -18.99 13.47 -14.26
N ARG A 33 -18.82 12.30 -14.89
CA ARG A 33 -19.41 11.05 -14.39
C ARG A 33 -18.81 10.60 -13.07
N ILE A 34 -17.49 10.70 -12.93
CA ILE A 34 -16.80 10.32 -11.69
C ILE A 34 -17.14 11.32 -10.58
N VAL A 35 -17.13 12.62 -10.87
CA VAL A 35 -17.52 13.66 -9.91
C VAL A 35 -18.97 13.47 -9.43
N ARG A 36 -19.92 13.22 -10.33
CA ARG A 36 -21.32 12.90 -9.96
C ARG A 36 -21.44 11.61 -9.16
N HIS A 37 -20.62 10.59 -9.45
CA HIS A 37 -20.58 9.37 -8.65
C HIS A 37 -20.16 9.68 -7.22
N PHE A 38 -19.11 10.49 -7.05
CA PHE A 38 -18.59 10.90 -5.75
C PHE A 38 -19.60 11.72 -4.95
N ALA A 39 -20.28 12.67 -5.60
CA ALA A 39 -21.34 13.44 -4.96
C ALA A 39 -22.49 12.54 -4.47
N ARG A 40 -22.88 11.52 -5.24
CA ARG A 40 -23.97 10.62 -4.89
C ARG A 40 -23.61 9.60 -3.81
N VAL A 41 -22.42 8.98 -3.91
CA VAL A 41 -22.04 7.83 -3.08
C VAL A 41 -21.30 8.26 -1.81
N TYR A 42 -20.44 9.26 -1.91
CA TYR A 42 -19.58 9.71 -0.81
C TYR A 42 -19.99 11.07 -0.25
N ASN A 43 -21.10 11.66 -0.74
CA ASN A 43 -21.62 12.97 -0.30
C ASN A 43 -20.55 14.09 -0.40
N MET A 44 -19.70 14.02 -1.42
CA MET A 44 -18.65 15.02 -1.66
C MET A 44 -19.17 16.15 -2.54
N THR A 45 -18.68 17.37 -2.29
CA THR A 45 -18.95 18.49 -3.23
C THR A 45 -18.24 18.22 -4.55
N GLU A 46 -18.77 18.75 -5.66
CA GLU A 46 -18.15 18.57 -6.98
C GLU A 46 -16.72 19.11 -7.00
N HIS A 47 -16.48 20.26 -6.34
CA HIS A 47 -15.16 20.84 -6.18
C HIS A 47 -14.20 19.92 -5.41
N ALA A 48 -14.63 19.37 -4.26
CA ALA A 48 -13.78 18.47 -3.49
C ALA A 48 -13.45 17.18 -4.26
N ALA A 49 -14.45 16.60 -4.95
CA ALA A 49 -14.21 15.42 -5.79
C ALA A 49 -13.25 15.72 -6.95
N GLN A 50 -13.34 16.92 -7.55
CA GLN A 50 -12.41 17.36 -8.58
C GLN A 50 -10.97 17.45 -8.06
N GLU A 51 -10.78 18.04 -6.88
CA GLU A 51 -9.46 18.15 -6.23
C GLU A 51 -8.85 16.77 -5.97
N GLU A 52 -9.60 15.82 -5.43
CA GLU A 52 -9.13 14.44 -5.21
C GLU A 52 -8.73 13.72 -6.51
N LEU A 53 -9.46 13.96 -7.60
CA LEU A 53 -9.11 13.41 -8.91
C LEU A 53 -7.83 14.06 -9.46
N ASN A 54 -7.65 15.36 -9.25
CA ASN A 54 -6.46 16.09 -9.66
C ASN A 54 -5.22 15.58 -8.90
N THR A 55 -5.33 15.37 -7.58
CA THR A 55 -4.24 14.82 -6.79
C THR A 55 -3.91 13.39 -7.21
N ALA A 56 -4.91 12.55 -7.47
CA ALA A 56 -4.69 11.17 -7.91
C ALA A 56 -3.99 11.09 -9.28
N VAL A 57 -4.31 12.02 -10.18
CA VAL A 57 -3.59 12.16 -11.46
C VAL A 57 -2.16 12.63 -11.24
N SER A 58 -1.95 13.61 -10.37
CA SER A 58 -0.61 14.11 -10.02
C SER A 58 0.27 13.04 -9.37
N ASP A 59 -0.32 12.11 -8.62
CA ASP A 59 0.37 11.00 -7.96
C ASP A 59 0.62 9.81 -8.90
N GLY A 60 0.15 9.87 -10.15
CA GLY A 60 0.24 8.76 -11.10
C GLY A 60 -0.67 7.57 -10.76
N LEU A 61 -1.65 7.76 -9.87
CA LEU A 61 -2.60 6.73 -9.45
C LEU A 61 -3.76 6.56 -10.42
N VAL A 62 -3.97 7.54 -11.30
CA VAL A 62 -4.95 7.53 -12.40
C VAL A 62 -4.38 8.35 -13.56
N PHE A 63 -4.68 7.97 -14.80
CA PHE A 63 -4.24 8.69 -15.99
C PHE A 63 -5.41 9.24 -16.80
N LEU A 64 -5.25 10.44 -17.38
CA LEU A 64 -6.21 10.99 -18.33
C LEU A 64 -5.79 10.63 -19.76
N LYS A 65 -6.71 10.01 -20.51
CA LYS A 65 -6.52 9.69 -21.93
C LYS A 65 -7.59 10.39 -22.76
N LYS A 66 -7.17 11.07 -23.84
CA LYS A 66 -8.08 11.63 -24.84
C LYS A 66 -8.68 10.52 -25.70
N VAL A 67 -9.99 10.54 -25.86
CA VAL A 67 -10.77 9.55 -26.62
C VAL A 67 -11.68 10.31 -27.58
N GLN A 68 -11.62 9.96 -28.86
CA GLN A 68 -12.54 10.47 -29.86
C GLN A 68 -13.90 9.78 -29.70
N THR A 69 -14.94 10.58 -29.51
CA THR A 69 -16.32 10.07 -29.49
C THR A 69 -16.85 9.90 -30.92
N LYS A 70 -17.93 9.13 -31.08
CA LYS A 70 -18.59 8.90 -32.39
C LYS A 70 -19.05 10.20 -33.07
N SER A 71 -19.25 11.26 -32.29
CA SER A 71 -19.59 12.62 -32.73
C SER A 71 -18.38 13.48 -33.11
N GLY A 72 -17.16 12.94 -33.08
CA GLY A 72 -15.92 13.66 -33.43
C GLY A 72 -15.44 14.65 -32.36
N ILE A 73 -16.06 14.67 -31.18
CA ILE A 73 -15.65 15.51 -30.05
C ILE A 73 -14.67 14.71 -29.20
N ASP A 74 -13.49 15.29 -28.96
CA ASP A 74 -12.50 14.75 -28.04
C ASP A 74 -13.03 14.84 -26.61
N GLN A 75 -13.04 13.72 -25.90
CA GLN A 75 -13.34 13.68 -24.47
C GLN A 75 -12.17 13.05 -23.72
N GLU A 76 -11.89 13.59 -22.54
CA GLU A 76 -10.91 13.00 -21.63
C GLU A 76 -11.58 11.93 -20.77
N SER A 77 -10.82 10.88 -20.50
CA SER A 77 -11.30 9.77 -19.69
C SER A 77 -10.22 9.21 -18.79
N TYR A 78 -10.61 8.94 -17.55
CA TYR A 78 -9.74 8.33 -16.55
C TYR A 78 -9.43 6.87 -16.88
N ARG A 79 -8.19 6.46 -16.62
CA ARG A 79 -7.65 5.11 -16.79
C ARG A 79 -6.94 4.70 -15.50
N LEU A 80 -7.11 3.43 -15.14
CA LEU A 80 -6.36 2.81 -14.06
C LEU A 80 -4.87 2.77 -14.42
N PRO A 81 -3.98 2.78 -13.41
CA PRO A 81 -2.55 2.71 -13.66
C PRO A 81 -2.19 1.36 -14.28
N LEU A 82 -1.13 1.33 -15.10
CA LEU A 82 -0.63 0.13 -15.76
C LEU A 82 0.72 -0.34 -15.20
N GLU A 83 1.43 0.55 -14.51
CA GLU A 83 2.73 0.28 -13.89
C GLU A 83 2.80 1.06 -12.58
N PRO A 84 3.51 0.54 -11.56
CA PRO A 84 3.75 1.28 -10.33
C PRO A 84 4.62 2.51 -10.62
N ALA A 85 4.47 3.56 -9.81
CA ALA A 85 5.28 4.77 -9.92
C ALA A 85 6.78 4.47 -9.71
N ASP A 86 7.62 5.35 -10.25
CA ASP A 86 9.06 5.31 -10.02
C ASP A 86 9.38 5.21 -8.52
N ASP A 87 10.28 4.28 -8.21
CA ASP A 87 10.52 3.82 -6.86
C ASP A 87 11.93 4.19 -6.39
N ASP A 88 12.02 5.06 -5.39
CA ASP A 88 13.29 5.46 -4.76
C ASP A 88 13.65 4.61 -3.53
N GLY A 89 12.88 3.56 -3.24
CA GLY A 89 13.13 2.63 -2.15
C GLY A 89 12.33 2.90 -0.88
N HIS A 90 11.58 4.00 -0.80
CA HIS A 90 10.81 4.37 0.40
C HIS A 90 9.29 4.27 0.21
N ASP A 91 8.58 4.16 1.33
CA ASP A 91 7.12 4.11 1.37
C ASP A 91 6.51 5.45 0.95
N TRP A 92 5.26 5.41 0.49
CA TRP A 92 4.51 6.60 0.10
C TRP A 92 3.69 7.19 1.24
N TYR A 93 3.38 6.39 2.26
CA TYR A 93 2.47 6.77 3.34
C TYR A 93 3.17 6.78 4.69
N CYS A 94 2.76 7.70 5.57
CA CYS A 94 3.35 7.81 6.90
C CYS A 94 3.17 6.52 7.71
N TYR A 95 4.24 6.05 8.35
CA TYR A 95 4.22 4.80 9.10
C TYR A 95 3.37 4.82 10.37
N GLU A 96 3.15 6.01 10.92
CA GLU A 96 2.38 6.23 12.15
C GLU A 96 0.89 6.44 11.88
N CYS A 97 0.54 7.35 10.97
CA CYS A 97 -0.87 7.69 10.72
C CYS A 97 -1.45 7.08 9.44
N HIS A 98 -0.63 6.42 8.62
CA HIS A 98 -1.02 5.72 7.38
C HIS A 98 -1.57 6.61 6.26
N LYS A 99 -1.41 7.93 6.38
CA LYS A 99 -1.91 8.92 5.41
C LYS A 99 -0.83 9.42 4.45
N ALA A 100 -1.29 9.98 3.34
CA ALA A 100 -0.47 10.66 2.35
C ALA A 100 0.00 12.04 2.85
N GLY A 101 0.89 12.71 2.11
CA GLY A 101 1.32 14.07 2.38
C GLY A 101 2.85 14.27 2.41
N HIS A 102 3.28 15.30 3.15
CA HIS A 102 4.68 15.68 3.29
C HIS A 102 5.41 14.78 4.28
N VAL A 103 6.32 13.95 3.80
CA VAL A 103 7.01 12.98 4.66
C VAL A 103 8.53 13.17 4.65
N VAL A 104 9.15 12.67 5.73
CA VAL A 104 10.59 12.52 5.91
C VAL A 104 10.91 11.03 5.80
N SER A 105 11.87 10.70 4.94
CA SER A 105 12.38 9.33 4.78
C SER A 105 13.39 8.98 5.86
N CYS A 106 13.27 7.77 6.42
CA CYS A 106 14.31 7.19 7.27
C CYS A 106 15.58 6.91 6.45
N ARG A 107 16.76 7.17 7.01
CA ARG A 107 18.04 6.89 6.33
C ARG A 107 18.44 5.41 6.31
N GLN A 108 17.85 4.58 7.17
CA GLN A 108 18.25 3.18 7.37
C GLN A 108 17.22 2.16 6.87
N CYS A 109 15.99 2.58 6.56
CA CYS A 109 14.96 1.70 6.04
C CYS A 109 14.00 2.44 5.10
N PHE A 110 13.02 1.72 4.56
CA PHE A 110 12.04 2.23 3.61
C PHE A 110 10.95 3.12 4.26
N ARG A 111 10.84 3.16 5.59
CA ARG A 111 9.75 3.86 6.28
C ARG A 111 9.83 5.37 6.13
N VAL A 112 8.67 6.01 6.13
CA VAL A 112 8.53 7.48 6.05
C VAL A 112 7.54 7.98 7.09
N PHE A 113 7.70 9.22 7.54
CA PHE A 113 6.87 9.81 8.59
C PHE A 113 6.51 11.25 8.26
N HIS A 114 5.29 11.69 8.59
CA HIS A 114 5.03 13.13 8.67
C HIS A 114 5.88 13.75 9.78
N TYR A 115 6.16 15.05 9.67
CA TYR A 115 6.97 15.76 10.65
C TYR A 115 6.40 15.63 12.06
N ASP A 116 5.08 15.86 12.22
CA ASP A 116 4.40 15.79 13.51
C ASP A 116 4.16 14.35 14.00
N CYS A 117 4.30 13.36 13.11
CA CYS A 117 4.19 11.94 13.45
C CYS A 117 5.53 11.31 13.81
N HIS A 118 6.64 12.00 13.55
CA HIS A 118 7.96 11.48 13.80
C HIS A 118 8.47 11.98 15.16
N VAL A 119 8.68 11.05 16.10
CA VAL A 119 9.35 11.33 17.36
C VAL A 119 10.77 10.77 17.27
N SER A 120 11.72 11.54 16.73
CA SER A 120 13.15 11.19 16.90
C SER A 120 13.71 11.85 18.15
N ASN A 121 14.58 11.11 18.83
CA ASN A 121 15.40 11.68 19.90
C ASN A 121 16.51 12.59 19.36
N ASP A 122 16.94 12.38 18.11
CA ASP A 122 17.95 13.20 17.44
C ASP A 122 17.46 13.63 16.03
N GLN A 123 16.97 14.86 15.93
CA GLN A 123 16.35 15.40 14.71
C GLN A 123 17.32 15.48 13.52
N ASP A 124 18.63 15.45 13.76
CA ASP A 124 19.64 15.57 12.71
C ASP A 124 19.85 14.25 11.94
N ASP A 125 19.62 13.11 12.58
CA ASP A 125 19.95 11.81 11.99
C ASP A 125 18.86 11.20 11.12
N LYS A 126 17.61 11.68 11.25
CA LYS A 126 16.45 11.18 10.45
C LYS A 126 16.39 9.65 10.44
N ILE A 127 16.58 9.05 11.61
CA ILE A 127 16.41 7.62 11.86
C ILE A 127 15.05 7.47 12.53
N CYS A 128 14.24 6.51 12.08
CA CYS A 128 12.92 6.28 12.67
C CYS A 128 13.00 5.47 13.97
N GLU A 129 11.96 5.57 14.81
CA GLU A 129 11.86 4.86 16.08
C GLU A 129 12.16 3.36 15.94
N PHE A 130 11.66 2.69 14.89
CA PHE A 130 11.94 1.27 14.65
C PHE A 130 13.43 0.99 14.44
N CYS A 131 14.12 1.86 13.71
CA CYS A 131 15.55 1.71 13.49
C CYS A 131 16.35 2.09 14.74
N GLU A 132 15.93 3.10 15.50
CA GLU A 132 16.51 3.43 16.80
C GLU A 132 16.39 2.25 17.77
N GLU A 133 15.21 1.65 17.89
CA GLU A 133 14.96 0.45 18.71
C GLU A 133 15.80 -0.74 18.24
N ILE A 134 15.83 -1.04 16.93
CA ILE A 134 16.64 -2.14 16.39
C ILE A 134 18.15 -1.92 16.65
N ASN A 135 18.62 -0.68 16.57
CA ASN A 135 20.03 -0.37 16.82
C ASN A 135 20.38 -0.38 18.31
N ALA A 136 19.43 -0.04 19.18
CA ALA A 136 19.59 -0.04 20.63
C ALA A 136 19.38 -1.43 21.26
N ASP A 137 18.59 -2.31 20.62
CA ASP A 137 18.30 -3.64 21.11
C ASP A 137 19.54 -4.55 21.00
N ASP A 138 19.87 -5.21 22.11
CA ASP A 138 21.01 -6.10 22.17
C ASP A 138 20.74 -7.33 21.30
N LYS A 139 21.68 -7.63 20.41
CA LYS A 139 21.58 -8.85 19.61
C LYS A 139 21.62 -10.06 20.53
N HIS A 140 20.61 -10.92 20.41
CA HIS A 140 20.54 -12.13 21.20
C HIS A 140 21.71 -13.06 20.87
N THR A 141 22.47 -13.43 21.89
CA THR A 141 23.65 -14.31 21.78
C THR A 141 23.30 -15.69 21.22
N ASP A 142 22.10 -16.19 21.54
CA ASP A 142 21.53 -17.40 20.95
C ASP A 142 20.36 -17.05 20.02
N THR A 143 20.71 -16.74 18.78
CA THR A 143 19.75 -16.41 17.72
C THR A 143 18.81 -17.59 17.41
N ALA A 144 19.26 -18.84 17.55
CA ALA A 144 18.42 -20.01 17.30
C ALA A 144 17.33 -20.16 18.38
N ALA A 145 17.69 -20.01 19.65
CA ALA A 145 16.72 -20.02 20.74
C ALA A 145 15.72 -18.86 20.64
N LEU A 146 16.18 -17.65 20.30
CA LEU A 146 15.30 -16.50 20.04
C LEU A 146 14.26 -16.84 18.97
N ASN A 147 14.71 -17.28 17.78
CA ASN A 147 13.81 -17.55 16.67
C ASN A 147 12.87 -18.73 16.97
N HIS A 148 13.31 -19.72 17.75
CA HIS A 148 12.45 -20.78 18.24
C HIS A 148 11.27 -20.21 19.06
N ILE A 149 11.53 -19.30 20.01
CA ILE A 149 10.49 -18.65 20.81
C ILE A 149 9.58 -17.76 19.93
N LEU A 150 10.17 -17.00 19.01
CA LEU A 150 9.42 -16.16 18.08
C LEU A 150 8.50 -16.98 17.17
N SER A 151 8.87 -18.21 16.81
CA SER A 151 8.02 -19.09 16.01
C SER A 151 6.71 -19.44 16.73
N PHE A 152 6.74 -19.68 18.05
CA PHE A 152 5.52 -19.87 18.85
C PHE A 152 4.69 -18.58 18.91
N THR A 153 5.36 -17.43 19.06
CA THR A 153 4.69 -16.12 19.06
C THR A 153 3.98 -15.87 17.73
N CYS A 154 4.62 -16.18 16.60
CA CYS A 154 4.00 -16.13 15.27
C CYS A 154 2.78 -17.06 15.18
N GLY A 155 2.87 -18.28 15.73
CA GLY A 155 1.74 -19.19 15.84
C GLY A 155 0.57 -18.62 16.66
N HIS A 156 0.85 -17.96 17.78
CA HIS A 156 -0.18 -17.28 18.57
C HIS A 156 -0.82 -16.09 17.83
N LEU A 157 -0.03 -15.31 17.08
CA LEU A 157 -0.57 -14.24 16.24
C LEU A 157 -1.50 -14.81 15.16
N LYS A 158 -1.08 -15.89 14.48
CA LYS A 158 -1.91 -16.59 13.48
C LYS A 158 -3.24 -17.10 14.06
N ALA A 159 -3.24 -17.57 15.30
CA ALA A 159 -4.44 -18.07 15.95
C ALA A 159 -5.41 -16.94 16.39
N LYS A 160 -4.89 -15.74 16.66
CA LYS A 160 -5.70 -14.59 17.10
C LYS A 160 -6.22 -13.73 15.95
N LEU A 161 -5.54 -13.74 14.81
CA LEU A 161 -5.91 -12.94 13.66
C LEU A 161 -6.90 -13.70 12.76
N PRO A 162 -7.91 -13.02 12.19
CA PRO A 162 -8.90 -13.63 11.30
C PRO A 162 -8.24 -14.39 10.14
N GLN A 163 -8.85 -15.49 9.69
CA GLN A 163 -8.30 -16.31 8.60
C GLN A 163 -8.15 -15.51 7.30
N GLU A 164 -8.98 -14.49 7.13
CA GLU A 164 -8.94 -13.52 6.03
C GLU A 164 -7.63 -12.71 5.99
N ILE A 165 -6.95 -12.57 7.14
CA ILE A 165 -5.67 -11.90 7.31
C ILE A 165 -4.51 -12.92 7.37
N THR A 166 -4.73 -14.13 7.91
CA THR A 166 -3.64 -15.07 8.24
C THR A 166 -3.41 -16.19 7.23
N ASN A 167 -4.44 -16.54 6.42
CA ASN A 167 -4.44 -17.71 5.55
C ASN A 167 -4.87 -17.40 4.12
N ARG A 168 -4.82 -16.13 3.67
CA ARG A 168 -4.81 -15.87 2.23
C ARG A 168 -3.58 -16.57 1.66
N LYS A 169 -3.79 -17.76 1.10
CA LYS A 169 -2.76 -18.45 0.34
C LYS A 169 -2.40 -17.49 -0.78
N ILE A 170 -1.24 -16.88 -0.66
CA ILE A 170 -0.53 -16.41 -1.83
C ILE A 170 -0.39 -17.67 -2.67
N VAL A 171 -1.23 -17.82 -3.69
CA VAL A 171 -0.93 -18.79 -4.73
C VAL A 171 0.36 -18.25 -5.31
N GLY A 172 1.49 -18.83 -4.88
CA GLY A 172 2.77 -18.67 -5.54
C GLY A 172 2.58 -19.32 -6.90
N ASP A 173 2.01 -18.55 -7.83
CA ASP A 173 1.39 -19.16 -8.99
C ASP A 173 2.46 -19.43 -10.04
N SER A 174 2.91 -20.68 -10.07
CA SER A 174 3.51 -21.27 -11.26
C SER A 174 2.44 -21.55 -12.34
N SER A 175 1.17 -21.17 -12.14
CA SER A 175 0.20 -21.14 -13.23
C SER A 175 0.20 -19.77 -13.91
N THR A 176 0.38 -19.81 -15.23
CA THR A 176 0.24 -18.66 -16.12
C THR A 176 -1.20 -18.16 -16.05
N ILE A 177 -1.43 -17.12 -15.27
CA ILE A 177 -2.63 -16.30 -15.37
C ILE A 177 -2.70 -15.81 -16.82
N GLU A 178 -3.71 -16.23 -17.59
CA GLU A 178 -3.92 -15.72 -18.94
C GLU A 178 -4.22 -14.22 -18.86
N VAL A 179 -3.20 -13.41 -19.14
CA VAL A 179 -3.26 -11.95 -19.11
C VAL A 179 -4.00 -11.44 -20.36
N PRO A 180 -5.10 -10.67 -20.24
CA PRO A 180 -5.56 -9.84 -21.34
C PRO A 180 -4.45 -8.84 -21.68
N ALA A 181 -4.01 -8.77 -22.93
CA ALA A 181 -2.88 -7.94 -23.36
C ALA A 181 -2.95 -6.51 -22.77
N GLY A 182 -2.03 -6.19 -21.86
CA GLY A 182 -1.91 -4.87 -21.22
C GLY A 182 -2.52 -4.73 -19.82
N ALA A 183 -2.94 -5.81 -19.14
CA ALA A 183 -3.40 -5.75 -17.75
C ALA A 183 -2.26 -6.00 -16.73
N LEU A 184 -2.25 -5.24 -15.63
CA LEU A 184 -1.36 -5.49 -14.48
C LEU A 184 -1.67 -6.85 -13.85
N VAL A 185 -0.64 -7.68 -13.73
CA VAL A 185 -0.60 -8.74 -12.72
C VAL A 185 0.10 -8.15 -11.51
N GLY A 186 -0.65 -7.83 -10.47
CA GLY A 186 -0.04 -7.51 -9.19
C GLY A 186 0.05 -8.73 -8.29
N PRO A 187 0.79 -8.58 -7.20
CA PRO A 187 1.03 -9.68 -6.30
C PRO A 187 -0.25 -9.97 -5.49
N THR A 188 -0.68 -11.24 -5.50
CA THR A 188 -2.01 -11.69 -5.05
C THR A 188 -2.15 -11.88 -3.54
N TRP A 189 -1.15 -11.43 -2.78
CA TRP A 189 -1.05 -11.75 -1.34
C TRP A 189 -2.10 -11.05 -0.48
N ILE A 190 -2.65 -9.93 -0.94
CA ILE A 190 -3.87 -9.36 -0.37
C ILE A 190 -5.09 -9.60 -1.26
N SER A 191 -5.01 -9.47 -2.58
CA SER A 191 -6.21 -9.50 -3.44
C SER A 191 -6.10 -10.50 -4.57
N GLU A 192 -7.22 -11.12 -4.93
CA GLU A 192 -7.33 -12.05 -6.06
C GLU A 192 -8.14 -11.41 -7.21
N GLY A 193 -8.11 -12.05 -8.38
CA GLY A 193 -8.90 -11.66 -9.54
C GLY A 193 -8.55 -10.28 -10.11
N GLU A 194 -9.56 -9.54 -10.56
CA GLU A 194 -9.41 -8.24 -11.25
C GLU A 194 -8.78 -7.12 -10.39
N ASP A 195 -8.63 -7.32 -9.08
CA ASP A 195 -8.05 -6.34 -8.15
C ASP A 195 -6.67 -6.75 -7.62
N ALA A 196 -6.10 -7.87 -8.09
CA ALA A 196 -4.75 -8.34 -7.70
C ALA A 196 -3.62 -7.32 -7.95
N TRP A 197 -3.86 -6.33 -8.81
CA TRP A 197 -2.91 -5.25 -9.10
C TRP A 197 -2.81 -4.17 -8.02
N ARG A 198 -3.88 -3.96 -7.21
CA ARG A 198 -3.95 -2.86 -6.24
C ARG A 198 -2.84 -2.88 -5.19
N PRO A 199 -2.47 -4.03 -4.58
CA PRO A 199 -1.40 -4.05 -3.59
C PRO A 199 -0.06 -3.57 -4.17
N GLY A 200 0.23 -3.88 -5.44
CA GLY A 200 1.44 -3.40 -6.12
C GLY A 200 1.49 -1.89 -6.30
N MET A 201 0.35 -1.20 -6.23
CA MET A 201 0.26 0.26 -6.32
C MET A 201 0.22 0.92 -4.94
N LEU A 202 -0.24 0.24 -3.89
CA LEU A 202 -0.44 0.84 -2.57
C LEU A 202 0.62 0.45 -1.55
N ILE A 203 1.24 -0.71 -1.70
CA ILE A 203 2.04 -1.31 -0.64
C ILE A 203 3.49 -1.38 -1.06
N LYS A 204 4.33 -0.70 -0.29
CA LYS A 204 5.75 -0.61 -0.59
C LYS A 204 6.51 -1.89 -0.27
N LYS A 205 6.33 -2.43 0.93
CA LYS A 205 7.02 -3.65 1.38
C LYS A 205 6.02 -4.65 1.93
N HIS A 206 5.76 -5.69 1.15
CA HIS A 206 4.95 -6.81 1.58
C HIS A 206 5.54 -7.47 2.84
N MET A 207 4.67 -7.76 3.80
CA MET A 207 4.94 -8.60 4.97
C MET A 207 3.64 -9.29 5.38
N ASP A 208 3.75 -10.54 5.83
CA ASP A 208 2.67 -11.34 6.36
C ASP A 208 3.20 -12.34 7.41
N LEU A 209 2.31 -13.05 8.10
CA LEU A 209 2.70 -14.01 9.14
C LEU A 209 3.39 -15.27 8.59
N THR A 210 3.19 -15.62 7.32
CA THR A 210 3.93 -16.71 6.66
C THR A 210 5.37 -16.30 6.43
N ILE A 211 5.62 -15.09 5.92
CA ILE A 211 6.96 -14.53 5.79
C ILE A 211 7.63 -14.45 7.16
N MET A 212 6.93 -13.93 8.18
CA MET A 212 7.50 -13.88 9.53
C MET A 212 7.84 -15.27 10.06
N GLU A 213 6.98 -16.28 9.86
CA GLU A 213 7.26 -17.66 10.25
C GLU A 213 8.47 -18.23 9.50
N GLU A 214 8.58 -17.99 8.20
CA GLU A 214 9.75 -18.40 7.43
C GLU A 214 11.04 -17.75 7.93
N LYS A 215 11.00 -16.45 8.26
CA LYS A 215 12.13 -15.74 8.87
C LYS A 215 12.55 -16.38 10.18
N THR A 216 11.60 -16.81 11.03
CA THR A 216 11.93 -17.56 12.25
C THR A 216 12.57 -18.92 11.94
N LYS A 217 12.08 -19.66 10.94
CA LYS A 217 12.66 -20.95 10.54
C LYS A 217 14.09 -20.80 9.99
N ARG A 218 14.38 -19.67 9.34
CA ARG A 218 15.70 -19.34 8.79
C ARG A 218 16.63 -18.62 9.79
N ASN A 219 16.19 -18.44 11.05
CA ASN A 219 16.93 -17.74 12.10
C ASN A 219 17.34 -16.31 11.73
N GLU A 220 16.47 -15.57 11.04
CA GLU A 220 16.81 -14.24 10.51
C GLU A 220 16.70 -13.11 11.54
N TYR A 221 15.84 -13.26 12.56
CA TYR A 221 15.67 -12.23 13.58
C TYR A 221 16.82 -12.29 14.58
N LYS A 222 17.54 -11.18 14.76
CA LYS A 222 18.68 -11.04 15.67
C LYS A 222 18.30 -10.43 17.01
N CYS A 223 17.18 -9.73 17.05
CA CYS A 223 16.63 -9.10 18.24
C CYS A 223 15.09 -9.05 18.18
N LEU A 224 14.44 -8.66 19.27
CA LEU A 224 12.98 -8.61 19.35
C LEU A 224 12.42 -7.45 18.52
N ALA A 225 13.15 -6.32 18.48
CA ALA A 225 12.75 -5.14 17.72
C ALA A 225 12.59 -5.44 16.22
N GLU A 226 13.42 -6.30 15.62
CA GLU A 226 13.26 -6.69 14.20
C GLU A 226 11.94 -7.44 13.95
N PHE A 227 11.54 -8.33 14.87
CA PHE A 227 10.28 -9.09 14.77
C PHE A 227 9.07 -8.16 14.94
N GLN A 228 9.13 -7.25 15.92
CA GLN A 228 8.09 -6.26 16.15
C GLN A 228 7.93 -5.31 14.95
N ALA A 229 9.04 -4.88 14.35
CA ALA A 229 9.04 -3.98 13.19
C ALA A 229 8.38 -4.62 11.96
N ASP A 230 8.50 -5.94 11.77
CA ASP A 230 7.79 -6.68 10.72
C ASP A 230 6.31 -6.85 11.05
N ALA A 231 5.95 -7.14 12.30
CA ALA A 231 4.55 -7.18 12.74
C ALA A 231 3.83 -5.83 12.51
N HIS A 232 4.51 -4.72 12.81
CA HIS A 232 3.99 -3.37 12.52
C HIS A 232 3.83 -3.11 11.02
N ASN A 233 4.71 -3.64 10.17
CA ASN A 233 4.56 -3.52 8.72
C ASN A 233 3.28 -4.22 8.23
N ILE A 234 2.91 -5.37 8.82
CA ILE A 234 1.63 -6.03 8.52
C ILE A 234 0.46 -5.08 8.83
N MET A 235 0.46 -4.47 10.02
CA MET A 235 -0.59 -3.53 10.42
C MET A 235 -0.66 -2.32 9.48
N HIS A 236 0.49 -1.71 9.18
CA HIS A 236 0.59 -0.58 8.25
C HIS A 236 -0.01 -0.93 6.88
N ASN A 237 0.34 -2.10 6.33
CA ASN A 237 -0.16 -2.57 5.06
C ASN A 237 -1.67 -2.83 5.07
N ILE A 238 -2.20 -3.41 6.16
CA ILE A 238 -3.64 -3.64 6.32
C ILE A 238 -4.39 -2.31 6.34
N ILE A 239 -3.91 -1.32 7.10
CA ILE A 239 -4.59 -0.02 7.19
C ILE A 239 -4.57 0.71 5.85
N ILE A 240 -3.43 0.71 5.13
CA ILE A 240 -3.36 1.29 3.79
C ILE A 240 -4.35 0.62 2.83
N TYR A 241 -4.42 -0.70 2.86
CA TYR A 241 -5.22 -1.44 1.89
C TYR A 241 -6.71 -1.53 2.26
N HIS A 242 -7.08 -1.51 3.53
CA HIS A 242 -8.47 -1.73 3.95
C HIS A 242 -9.12 -0.50 4.59
N GLY A 243 -8.34 0.49 5.04
CA GLY A 243 -8.82 1.66 5.78
C GLY A 243 -8.88 1.43 7.28
#